data_AF-A0A1Z4NHD2-F1
#
_entry.id   AF-A0A1Z4NHD2-F1
#
_cell.length_a   1.000
_cell.length_b   1.000
_cell.length_c   1.000
_cell.angle_alpha   90.00
_cell.angle_beta   90.00
_cell.angle_gamma   90.00
#
_symmetry.space_group_name_H-M   'P 1'
#
loop_
_entity.id
_entity.type
_entity.pdbx_description
1 polymer ?
#
loop_
_entity_poly.entity_id
_entity_poly.type
_entity_poly.pdbx_seq_one_letter_code
_entity_poly.pdbx_strand_id
1 'polypeptide(L)'
;MYVDLGAEKILAAQKDSEKIAVEIKSFVRASVISEFHTALGQFLNYRFALSEQDPERTLYLAVPNDTYSSFFTIRFVQNVIQTYGLKIVTYNPTNEVIVEWIS
;
A
#
# COMPACT_ATOMS: atom_id res chain seq x y z
N MET A 1 8.50 1.50 -20.02
CA MET A 1 7.38 2.32 -19.50
C MET A 1 7.89 2.97 -18.23
N TYR A 2 7.99 4.30 -18.18
CA TYR A 2 8.38 5.00 -16.95
C TYR A 2 7.12 5.18 -16.10
N VAL A 3 7.19 4.77 -14.83
CA VAL A 3 6.15 5.03 -13.85
C VAL A 3 6.33 6.47 -13.38
N ASP A 4 5.33 7.32 -13.60
CA ASP A 4 5.29 8.65 -13.01
C ASP A 4 4.59 8.58 -11.65
N LEU A 5 5.41 8.60 -10.59
CA LEU A 5 4.92 8.58 -9.21
C LEU A 5 4.21 9.89 -8.82
N GLY A 6 4.43 10.99 -9.55
CA GLY A 6 3.84 12.30 -9.28
C GLY A 6 2.45 12.49 -9.87
N ALA A 7 2.08 11.71 -10.89
CA ALA A 7 0.73 11.71 -11.47
C ALA A 7 -0.27 10.83 -10.68
N GLU A 8 0.24 9.91 -9.85
CA GLU A 8 -0.52 8.95 -9.07
C GLU A 8 -0.60 9.38 -7.59
N LYS A 9 -1.60 8.91 -6.83
CA LYS A 9 -1.84 9.32 -5.43
C LYS A 9 -0.88 8.65 -4.43
N ILE A 10 0.41 8.75 -4.69
CA ILE A 10 1.47 8.27 -3.80
C ILE A 10 1.95 9.43 -2.94
N LEU A 11 1.81 9.30 -1.63
CA LEU A 11 2.38 10.28 -0.70
C LEU A 11 3.82 9.92 -0.38
N ALA A 12 4.74 10.85 -0.59
CA ALA A 12 6.11 10.74 -0.10
C ALA A 12 6.21 11.39 1.29
N ALA A 13 6.81 10.68 2.24
CA ALA A 13 7.10 11.21 3.57
C ALA A 13 8.51 10.82 4.00
N GLN A 14 9.07 11.58 4.94
CA GLN A 14 10.36 11.29 5.55
C GLN A 14 10.29 11.65 7.03
N LYS A 15 10.79 10.76 7.88
CA LYS A 15 11.05 11.02 9.30
C LYS A 15 12.47 10.56 9.61
N ASP A 16 13.30 11.48 10.08
CA ASP A 16 14.73 11.24 10.30
C ASP A 16 15.39 10.68 9.02
N SER A 17 16.02 9.50 9.12
CA SER A 17 16.62 8.79 7.98
C SER A 17 15.63 7.89 7.22
N GLU A 18 14.42 7.69 7.71
CA GLU A 18 13.45 6.81 7.09
C GLU A 18 12.62 7.55 6.04
N LYS A 19 12.75 7.13 4.78
CA LYS A 19 11.95 7.61 3.65
C LYS A 19 10.86 6.59 3.34
N ILE A 20 9.63 7.06 3.23
CA ILE A 20 8.51 6.21 2.81
C ILE A 20 7.76 6.80 1.62
N ALA A 21 7.15 5.92 0.86
CA ALA A 21 6.08 6.21 -0.07
C ALA A 21 4.84 5.46 0.39
N VAL A 22 3.66 6.08 0.29
CA VAL A 22 2.40 5.49 0.72
C VAL A 22 1.38 5.59 -0.41
N GLU A 23 0.97 4.45 -0.95
CA GLU A 23 -0.13 4.36 -1.90
C GLU A 23 -1.44 4.17 -1.12
N ILE A 24 -2.35 5.14 -1.19
CA ILE A 24 -3.60 5.10 -0.41
C ILE A 24 -4.74 4.49 -1.23
N LYS A 25 -5.37 3.45 -0.68
CA LYS A 25 -6.58 2.82 -1.23
C LYS A 25 -7.72 2.91 -0.24
N SER A 26 -8.94 3.13 -0.76
CA SER A 26 -10.16 3.24 0.04
C SER A 26 -11.03 1.99 0.01
N PHE A 27 -10.88 1.10 -0.99
CA PHE A 27 -11.63 -0.15 -1.12
C PHE A 27 -13.16 0.00 -1.05
N VAL A 28 -13.68 1.08 -1.67
CA VAL A 28 -15.11 1.45 -1.64
C VAL A 28 -15.91 0.95 -2.85
N ARG A 29 -15.27 0.27 -3.82
CA ARG A 29 -15.98 -0.24 -5.01
C ARG A 29 -16.68 -1.55 -4.67
N ALA A 30 -17.59 -1.94 -5.55
CA ALA A 30 -18.41 -3.14 -5.38
C ALA A 30 -17.60 -4.45 -5.28
N SER A 31 -16.36 -4.48 -5.80
CA SER A 31 -15.50 -5.68 -5.79
C SER A 31 -14.15 -5.39 -5.16
N VAL A 32 -14.04 -5.68 -3.85
CA VAL A 32 -12.81 -5.55 -3.06
C VAL A 32 -11.68 -6.41 -3.65
N ILE A 33 -11.99 -7.59 -4.19
CA ILE A 33 -11.00 -8.47 -4.82
C ILE A 33 -10.44 -7.87 -6.12
N SER A 34 -11.29 -7.23 -6.93
CA SER A 34 -10.81 -6.54 -8.14
C SER A 34 -9.92 -5.35 -7.78
N GLU A 35 -10.31 -4.57 -6.77
CA GLU A 35 -9.48 -3.47 -6.26
C GLU A 35 -8.15 -3.97 -5.71
N PHE A 36 -8.15 -5.11 -5.03
CA PHE A 36 -6.92 -5.74 -4.53
C PHE A 36 -5.98 -6.12 -5.67
N HIS A 37 -6.48 -6.73 -6.75
CA HIS A 37 -5.65 -7.04 -7.92
C HIS A 37 -5.02 -5.79 -8.55
N THR A 38 -5.80 -4.70 -8.67
CA THR A 38 -5.28 -3.41 -9.15
C THR A 38 -4.23 -2.84 -8.20
N ALA A 39 -4.53 -2.80 -6.90
CA ALA A 39 -3.62 -2.28 -5.88
C ALA A 39 -2.31 -3.08 -5.81
N LEU A 40 -2.38 -4.41 -5.92
CA LEU A 40 -1.19 -5.28 -5.98
C LEU A 40 -0.35 -4.96 -7.21
N GLY A 41 -0.96 -4.85 -8.39
CA GLY A 41 -0.25 -4.52 -9.62
C GLY A 41 0.45 -3.15 -9.54
N GLN A 42 -0.26 -2.14 -9.03
CA GLN A 42 0.31 -0.81 -8.80
C GLN A 42 1.46 -0.86 -7.79
N PHE A 43 1.28 -1.54 -6.65
CA PHE A 43 2.30 -1.69 -5.63
C PHE A 43 3.58 -2.31 -6.19
N LEU A 44 3.47 -3.39 -6.97
CA LEU A 44 4.63 -4.06 -7.58
C LEU A 44 5.36 -3.14 -8.57
N ASN A 45 4.61 -2.44 -9.43
CA ASN A 45 5.20 -1.51 -10.40
C ASN A 45 5.89 -0.33 -9.72
N TYR A 46 5.27 0.24 -8.69
CA TYR A 46 5.83 1.39 -7.97
C TYR A 46 7.03 0.99 -7.12
N ARG A 47 7.00 -0.20 -6.50
CA ARG A 47 8.16 -0.73 -5.78
C ARG A 47 9.36 -0.92 -6.71
N PHE A 48 9.13 -1.43 -7.92
CA PHE A 48 10.19 -1.55 -8.92
C PHE A 48 10.71 -0.17 -9.38
N ALA A 49 9.82 0.80 -9.61
CA ALA A 49 10.25 2.16 -9.96
C ALA A 49 11.09 2.81 -8.85
N LEU A 50 10.68 2.64 -7.58
CA LEU A 50 11.41 3.13 -6.43
C LEU A 50 12.77 2.44 -6.27
N SER A 51 12.90 1.14 -6.53
CA SER A 51 14.20 0.48 -6.47
C SER A 51 15.22 1.03 -7.47
N GLU A 52 14.75 1.56 -8.60
CA GLU A 52 15.62 2.17 -9.61
C GLU A 52 15.91 3.65 -9.33
N GLN A 53 14.99 4.38 -8.70
CA GLN A 53 15.04 5.85 -8.58
C GLN A 53 15.36 6.37 -7.17
N ASP A 54 14.84 5.74 -6.13
CA ASP A 54 15.02 6.11 -4.72
C ASP A 54 15.01 4.84 -3.85
N PRO A 55 16.05 3.99 -3.93
CA PRO A 55 16.05 2.65 -3.34
C PRO A 55 15.97 2.65 -1.80
N GLU A 56 16.28 3.77 -1.16
CA GLU A 56 16.12 3.94 0.28
C GLU A 56 14.66 4.17 0.70
N ARG A 57 13.77 4.49 -0.25
CA ARG A 57 12.36 4.77 0.02
C ARG A 57 11.54 3.50 0.03
N THR A 58 11.00 3.19 1.20
CA THR A 58 10.12 2.03 1.38
C THR A 58 8.69 2.35 0.97
N LEU A 59 8.09 1.53 0.11
CA LEU A 59 6.68 1.63 -0.27
C LEU A 59 5.76 0.88 0.71
N TYR A 60 4.70 1.55 1.16
CA TYR A 60 3.60 1.00 1.93
C TYR A 60 2.29 1.11 1.15
N LEU A 61 1.42 0.11 1.31
CA LEU A 61 0.02 0.16 0.90
C LEU A 61 -0.83 0.59 2.09
N ALA A 62 -1.49 1.75 2.01
CA ALA A 62 -2.41 2.23 3.02
C ALA A 62 -3.83 1.74 2.75
N VAL A 63 -4.43 1.07 3.73
CA VAL A 63 -5.79 0.51 3.63
C VAL A 63 -6.63 0.85 4.87
N PRO A 64 -7.96 1.00 4.76
CA PRO A 64 -8.80 1.23 5.93
C PRO A 64 -8.71 0.04 6.88
N ASN A 65 -8.70 0.30 8.18
CA ASN A 65 -8.60 -0.73 9.21
C ASN A 65 -9.71 -1.78 9.09
N ASP A 66 -10.94 -1.34 8.79
CA ASP A 66 -12.08 -2.24 8.62
C ASP A 66 -11.91 -3.16 7.39
N THR A 67 -11.36 -2.63 6.30
CA THR A 67 -11.00 -3.43 5.12
C THR A 67 -9.90 -4.43 5.45
N TYR A 68 -8.91 -4.04 6.26
CA TYR A 68 -7.86 -4.95 6.67
C TYR A 68 -8.45 -6.13 7.46
N SER A 69 -9.23 -5.86 8.50
CA SER A 69 -9.82 -6.89 9.36
C SER A 69 -10.78 -7.83 8.62
N SER A 70 -11.52 -7.34 7.62
CA SER A 70 -12.54 -8.10 6.90
C SER A 70 -12.03 -8.84 5.65
N PHE A 71 -11.06 -8.27 4.93
CA PHE A 71 -10.60 -8.81 3.64
C PHE A 71 -9.12 -9.21 3.65
N PHE A 72 -8.24 -8.40 4.22
CA PHE A 72 -6.81 -8.70 4.19
C PHE A 72 -6.43 -9.87 5.10
N THR A 73 -7.25 -10.22 6.09
CA THR A 73 -7.08 -11.40 6.96
C THR A 73 -7.46 -12.72 6.27
N ILE A 74 -8.10 -12.70 5.10
CA ILE A 74 -8.45 -13.90 4.35
C ILE A 74 -7.16 -14.62 3.92
N ARG A 75 -7.11 -15.94 4.14
CA ARG A 75 -5.92 -16.78 3.89
C ARG A 75 -5.28 -16.56 2.52
N PHE A 76 -6.09 -16.47 1.47
CA PHE A 76 -5.58 -16.19 0.12
C PHE A 76 -4.84 -14.85 0.06
N VAL A 77 -5.44 -13.79 0.60
CA VAL A 77 -4.86 -12.44 0.58
C VAL A 77 -3.60 -12.38 1.44
N GLN A 78 -3.61 -12.99 2.63
CA GLN A 78 -2.42 -13.14 3.48
C GLN A 78 -1.27 -13.85 2.76
N ASN A 79 -1.55 -14.96 2.07
CA ASN A 79 -0.53 -15.67 1.30
C ASN A 79 0.09 -14.77 0.22
N VAL A 80 -0.73 -13.96 -0.47
CA VAL A 80 -0.24 -13.02 -1.49
C VAL A 80 0.62 -11.92 -0.85
N ILE A 81 0.16 -11.32 0.26
CA ILE A 81 0.91 -10.30 1.02
C ILE A 81 2.29 -10.84 1.41
N GLN A 82 2.35 -12.03 2.01
CA GLN A 82 3.59 -12.66 2.44
C GLN A 82 4.49 -13.02 1.25
N THR A 83 3.92 -13.62 0.21
CA THR A 83 4.67 -14.04 -1.00
C THR A 83 5.37 -12.86 -1.66
N TYR A 84 4.70 -11.71 -1.75
CA TYR A 84 5.24 -10.53 -2.40
C TYR A 84 5.87 -9.54 -1.42
N GLY A 85 5.87 -9.81 -0.11
CA GLY A 85 6.41 -8.92 0.93
C GLY A 85 5.77 -7.54 0.91
N LEU A 86 4.44 -7.47 0.90
CA LEU A 86 3.71 -6.20 0.95
C LEU A 86 3.81 -5.62 2.36
N LYS A 87 4.32 -4.40 2.45
CA LYS A 87 4.23 -3.60 3.68
C LYS A 87 2.93 -2.82 3.67
N ILE A 88 2.17 -2.93 4.76
CA ILE A 88 0.82 -2.38 4.88
C ILE A 88 0.81 -1.39 6.04
N VAL A 89 0.07 -0.29 5.86
CA VAL A 89 -0.31 0.59 6.96
C VAL A 89 -1.82 0.65 7.01
N THR A 90 -2.40 0.44 8.18
CA THR A 90 -3.86 0.57 8.37
C THR A 90 -4.18 1.94 8.91
N TYR A 91 -5.29 2.52 8.47
CA TYR A 91 -5.75 3.82 8.95
C TYR A 91 -7.25 3.80 9.27
N ASN A 92 -7.66 4.67 10.18
CA ASN A 92 -9.06 4.92 10.47
C ASN A 92 -9.52 6.12 9.62
N PRO A 93 -10.44 5.93 8.64
CA PRO A 93 -10.87 7.01 7.76
C PRO A 93 -11.71 8.08 8.48
N THR A 94 -12.35 7.76 9.60
CA THR A 94 -13.20 8.69 10.37
C THR A 94 -12.37 9.60 11.28
N ASN A 95 -11.39 9.02 11.97
CA ASN A 95 -10.54 9.74 12.92
C ASN A 95 -9.26 10.29 12.27
N GLU A 96 -8.99 9.95 11.01
CA GLU A 96 -7.82 10.36 10.23
C GLU A 96 -6.48 10.01 10.91
N VAL A 97 -6.43 8.84 11.57
CA VAL A 97 -5.24 8.35 12.28
C VAL A 97 -4.71 7.05 11.68
N ILE A 98 -3.39 6.89 11.71
CA ILE A 98 -2.73 5.61 11.48
C ILE A 98 -3.03 4.69 12.67
N VAL A 99 -3.43 3.46 12.38
CA VAL A 99 -3.78 2.45 13.38
C VAL A 99 -2.61 1.48 13.60
N GLU A 100 -2.07 0.91 12.53
CA GLU A 100 -1.02 -0.11 12.62
C GLU A 100 -0.08 -0.08 11.40
N TRP A 101 1.18 -0.46 11.63
CA TRP A 101 2.17 -0.73 10.59
C TRP A 101 2.48 -2.23 10.57
N ILE A 102 2.32 -2.87 9.42
CA ILE A 102 2.49 -4.31 9.22
C ILE A 102 3.55 -4.52 8.16
N SER A 103 4.59 -5.30 8.48
CA SER A 103 5.79 -5.49 7.66
C SER A 103 6.26 -6.93 7.64
#